data_AF-A0A845RJY6-F1
#
_entry.id   AF-A0A845RJY6-F1
#
_cell.length_a   1.000
_cell.length_b   1.000
_cell.length_c   1.000
_cell.angle_alpha   90.00
_cell.angle_beta   90.00
_cell.angle_gamma   90.00
#
_symmetry.space_group_name_H-M   'P 1'
#
loop_
_entity.id
_entity.type
_entity.pdbx_description
1 polymer ?
#
loop_
_entity_poly.entity_id
_entity_poly.type
_entity_poly.pdbx_seq_one_letter_code
_entity_poly.pdbx_strand_id
1 'polypeptide(L)'
;MKNRFLAMLLAMFTIVSLAACGQKSDAAINEINTFISENLSVDITGDEYYECAVSAGSEKNIYNVSLTLNLTSEGMSDDDLFDITAFESSYLIDNALANAPYAIDYTLNYLKDGKAFATVTRLHNSKEFIRDYNGTQDVFQFQL
;
A
#
# COMPACT_ATOMS: atom_id res chain seq x y z
N MET A 1 5.89 13.92 -6.69
CA MET A 1 4.88 14.24 -5.63
C MET A 1 3.40 13.98 -5.99
N LYS A 2 2.82 14.54 -7.08
CA LYS A 2 1.37 14.39 -7.40
C LYS A 2 0.88 12.93 -7.57
N ASN A 3 1.73 12.07 -8.11
CA ASN A 3 1.37 10.70 -8.47
C ASN A 3 1.44 9.71 -7.30
N ARG A 4 2.28 9.98 -6.28
CA ARG A 4 2.29 9.26 -4.99
C ARG A 4 0.93 9.39 -4.29
N PHE A 5 0.34 10.58 -4.35
CA PHE A 5 -0.99 10.87 -3.82
C PHE A 5 -2.09 10.09 -4.55
N LEU A 6 -1.94 9.84 -5.85
CA LEU A 6 -2.89 9.02 -6.63
C LEU A 6 -2.82 7.55 -6.23
N ALA A 7 -1.62 6.99 -6.06
CA ALA A 7 -1.43 5.61 -5.58
C ALA A 7 -1.99 5.42 -4.16
N MET A 8 -1.79 6.40 -3.29
CA MET A 8 -2.37 6.41 -1.94
C MET A 8 -3.89 6.57 -1.95
N LEU A 9 -4.43 7.46 -2.80
CA LEU A 9 -5.87 7.62 -3.02
C LEU A 9 -6.49 6.31 -3.50
N LEU A 10 -5.77 5.56 -4.34
CA LEU A 10 -6.23 4.25 -4.79
C LEU A 10 -6.19 3.20 -3.69
N ALA A 11 -5.17 3.19 -2.83
CA ALA A 11 -5.17 2.34 -1.63
C ALA A 11 -6.39 2.64 -0.74
N MET A 12 -6.77 3.92 -0.61
CA MET A 12 -8.01 4.31 0.05
C MET A 12 -9.25 3.80 -0.70
N PHE A 13 -9.31 3.90 -2.03
CA PHE A 13 -10.40 3.33 -2.83
C PHE A 13 -10.49 1.81 -2.68
N THR A 14 -9.37 1.09 -2.61
CA THR A 14 -9.35 -0.34 -2.33
C THR A 14 -10.02 -0.66 -1.00
N ILE A 15 -9.72 0.10 0.05
CA ILE A 15 -10.33 -0.03 1.37
C ILE A 15 -11.85 0.26 1.33
N VAL A 16 -12.27 1.27 0.56
CA VAL A 16 -13.69 1.62 0.36
C VAL A 16 -14.43 0.55 -0.47
N SER A 17 -13.82 0.00 -1.52
CA SER A 17 -14.41 -1.07 -2.32
C SER A 17 -14.53 -2.37 -1.53
N LEU A 18 -13.56 -2.66 -0.65
CA LEU A 18 -13.65 -3.74 0.32
C LEU A 18 -14.82 -3.53 1.29
N ALA A 19 -15.04 -2.29 1.76
CA ALA A 19 -16.16 -1.94 2.62
C ALA A 19 -17.54 -2.23 1.99
N ALA A 20 -17.67 -2.05 0.67
CA ALA A 20 -18.93 -2.24 -0.07
C ALA A 20 -19.27 -3.73 -0.34
N CYS A 21 -18.26 -4.61 -0.37
CA CYS A 21 -18.44 -6.02 -0.67
C CYS A 21 -18.53 -6.83 0.64
N GLY A 22 -19.75 -6.99 1.15
CA GLY A 22 -20.08 -7.52 2.48
C GLY A 22 -19.45 -8.87 2.92
N GLN A 23 -18.75 -9.62 2.06
CA GLN A 23 -18.03 -10.85 2.43
C GLN A 23 -16.83 -11.12 1.49
N LYS A 24 -15.74 -11.65 2.07
CA LYS A 24 -14.57 -12.18 1.34
C LYS A 24 -15.00 -13.29 0.39
N SER A 25 -14.92 -13.01 -0.91
CA SER A 25 -15.14 -13.97 -1.99
C SER A 25 -14.20 -13.70 -3.15
N ASP A 26 -13.89 -14.74 -3.94
CA ASP A 26 -13.02 -14.59 -5.13
C ASP A 26 -13.63 -13.63 -6.16
N ALA A 27 -14.96 -13.60 -6.27
CA ALA A 27 -15.68 -12.66 -7.12
C ALA A 27 -15.47 -11.20 -6.69
N ALA A 28 -15.61 -10.93 -5.38
CA ALA A 28 -15.36 -9.60 -4.81
C ALA A 28 -13.92 -9.14 -5.04
N ILE A 29 -12.95 -10.03 -4.81
CA ILE A 29 -11.52 -9.73 -5.02
C ILE A 29 -11.25 -9.41 -6.50
N ASN A 30 -11.83 -10.18 -7.42
CA ASN A 30 -11.69 -9.93 -8.85
C ASN A 30 -12.30 -8.59 -9.27
N GLU A 31 -13.50 -8.25 -8.81
CA GLU A 31 -14.12 -6.95 -9.11
C GLU A 31 -13.28 -5.78 -8.62
N ILE A 32 -12.70 -5.89 -7.41
CA ILE A 32 -11.82 -4.88 -6.85
C ILE A 32 -10.54 -4.73 -7.69
N ASN A 33 -9.90 -5.83 -8.06
CA ASN A 33 -8.69 -5.80 -8.89
C ASN A 33 -8.98 -5.28 -10.31
N THR A 34 -10.13 -5.61 -10.90
CA THR A 34 -10.57 -5.02 -12.17
C THR A 34 -10.72 -3.50 -12.03
N PHE A 35 -11.45 -3.04 -11.01
CA PHE A 35 -11.61 -1.60 -10.75
C PHE A 35 -10.26 -0.89 -10.59
N ILE A 36 -9.33 -1.47 -9.82
CA ILE A 36 -7.96 -0.96 -9.67
C ILE A 36 -7.27 -0.84 -11.04
N SER A 37 -7.30 -1.89 -11.85
CA SER A 37 -6.61 -1.90 -13.15
C SER A 37 -7.17 -0.87 -14.14
N GLU A 38 -8.49 -0.69 -14.15
CA GLU A 38 -9.18 0.25 -15.05
C GLU A 38 -8.94 1.71 -14.65
N ASN A 39 -8.76 2.00 -13.36
CA ASN A 39 -8.65 3.38 -12.85
C ASN A 39 -7.20 3.80 -12.57
N LEU A 40 -6.27 2.87 -12.33
CA LEU A 40 -4.86 3.17 -12.07
C LEU A 40 -4.04 3.38 -13.36
N SER A 41 -4.40 2.68 -14.44
CA SER A 41 -3.62 2.69 -15.70
C SER A 41 -3.75 3.99 -16.52
N VAL A 42 -4.66 4.89 -16.15
CA VAL A 42 -5.04 6.04 -16.99
C VAL A 42 -4.18 7.29 -16.75
N ASP A 43 -3.52 7.43 -15.58
CA ASP A 43 -2.87 8.70 -15.18
C ASP A 43 -1.38 8.59 -14.81
N ILE A 44 -0.76 7.42 -14.98
CA ILE A 44 0.67 7.24 -14.67
C ILE A 44 1.50 7.64 -15.90
N THR A 45 2.10 8.82 -15.87
CA THR A 45 3.12 9.25 -16.84
C THR A 45 4.34 8.30 -16.78
N GLY A 46 4.86 7.90 -17.94
CA GLY A 46 5.65 6.68 -18.18
C GLY A 46 6.98 6.43 -17.43
N ASP A 47 7.38 7.27 -16.48
CA ASP A 47 8.61 7.09 -15.68
C ASP A 47 8.34 6.55 -14.27
N GLU A 48 7.09 6.56 -13.83
CA GLU A 48 6.69 6.04 -12.52
C GLU A 48 5.86 4.77 -12.70
N TYR A 49 6.00 3.80 -11.79
CA TYR A 49 5.28 2.53 -11.83
C TYR A 49 4.55 2.33 -10.51
N TYR A 50 3.27 1.99 -10.62
CA TYR A 50 2.41 1.71 -9.49
C TYR A 50 1.61 0.44 -9.77
N GLU A 51 1.51 -0.43 -8.78
CA GLU A 51 0.67 -1.62 -8.84
C GLU A 51 -0.02 -1.79 -7.49
N CYS A 52 -1.34 -1.97 -7.50
CA CYS A 52 -2.08 -2.35 -6.32
C CYS A 52 -2.74 -3.70 -6.60
N ALA A 53 -2.67 -4.62 -5.65
CA ALA A 53 -3.30 -5.92 -5.74
C ALA A 53 -3.97 -6.29 -4.42
N VAL A 54 -5.18 -6.82 -4.53
CA VAL A 54 -5.92 -7.40 -3.40
C VAL A 54 -5.96 -8.90 -3.55
N SER A 55 -5.77 -9.58 -2.43
CA SER A 55 -5.88 -11.03 -2.35
C SER A 55 -6.51 -11.48 -1.05
N ALA A 56 -6.88 -12.76 -1.00
CA ALA A 56 -7.33 -13.39 0.21
C ALA A 56 -6.16 -13.57 1.19
N GLY A 57 -6.29 -13.03 2.41
CA GLY A 57 -5.38 -13.38 3.51
C GLY A 57 -5.47 -14.85 3.92
N SER A 58 -4.50 -15.32 4.69
CA SER A 58 -4.40 -16.71 5.15
C SER A 58 -5.56 -17.13 6.05
N GLU A 59 -6.15 -16.18 6.79
CA GLU A 59 -7.29 -16.45 7.67
C GLU A 59 -8.63 -16.00 7.07
N LYS A 60 -9.70 -16.51 7.68
CA LYS A 60 -11.07 -16.15 7.30
C LYS A 60 -11.30 -14.66 7.56
N ASN A 61 -11.85 -13.94 6.58
CA ASN A 61 -12.18 -12.51 6.64
C ASN A 61 -10.99 -11.53 6.69
N ILE A 62 -9.75 -11.99 6.45
CA ILE A 62 -8.60 -11.10 6.24
C ILE A 62 -8.39 -10.86 4.75
N TYR A 63 -8.21 -9.61 4.35
CA TYR A 63 -7.73 -9.24 3.03
C TYR A 63 -6.26 -8.83 3.10
N ASN A 64 -5.50 -9.21 2.08
CA ASN A 64 -4.15 -8.73 1.90
C ASN A 64 -4.17 -7.68 0.80
N VAL A 65 -3.60 -6.51 1.07
CA VAL A 65 -3.41 -5.44 0.10
C VAL A 65 -1.91 -5.24 -0.10
N SER A 66 -1.46 -5.34 -1.35
CA SER A 66 -0.08 -5.08 -1.75
C SER A 66 -0.04 -3.87 -2.67
N LEU A 67 0.71 -2.83 -2.29
CA LEU A 67 0.94 -1.64 -3.11
C LEU A 67 2.43 -1.52 -3.44
N THR A 68 2.76 -1.53 -4.71
CA THR A 68 4.11 -1.31 -5.23
C THR A 68 4.24 0.11 -5.75
N LEU A 69 5.25 0.83 -5.28
CA LEU A 69 5.57 2.21 -5.67
C LEU A 69 6.99 2.26 -6.24
N ASN A 70 7.18 2.72 -7.47
CA ASN A 70 8.51 3.00 -8.02
C ASN A 70 8.93 4.43 -7.73
N LEU A 71 9.96 4.58 -6.91
CA LEU A 71 10.51 5.83 -6.44
C LEU A 71 11.58 6.34 -7.40
N THR A 72 11.53 7.64 -7.67
CA THR A 72 12.59 8.40 -8.33
C THR A 72 13.31 9.23 -7.27
N SER A 73 14.64 9.33 -7.35
CA SER A 73 15.42 9.95 -6.27
C SER A 73 15.17 11.45 -6.11
N GLU A 74 14.71 12.15 -7.16
CA GLU A 74 14.48 13.61 -7.17
C GLU A 74 15.64 14.43 -6.52
N GLY A 75 16.87 13.90 -6.49
CA GLY A 75 18.04 14.51 -5.83
C GLY A 75 18.17 14.30 -4.30
N MET A 76 17.29 13.51 -3.68
CA MET A 76 17.37 13.08 -2.28
C MET A 76 18.33 11.88 -2.09
N SER A 77 18.82 11.69 -0.86
CA SER A 77 19.47 10.45 -0.49
C SER A 77 18.46 9.30 -0.44
N ASP A 78 18.93 8.06 -0.58
CA ASP A 78 18.06 6.89 -0.54
C ASP A 78 17.34 6.75 0.80
N ASP A 79 18.05 7.06 1.89
CA ASP A 79 17.53 7.01 3.24
C ASP A 79 16.45 8.09 3.44
N ASP A 80 16.69 9.34 3.02
CA ASP A 80 15.70 10.42 3.13
C ASP A 80 14.46 10.15 2.27
N LEU A 81 14.68 9.67 1.04
CA LEU A 81 13.62 9.33 0.11
C LEU A 81 12.73 8.22 0.69
N PHE A 82 13.34 7.20 1.27
CA PHE A 82 12.63 6.10 1.89
C PHE A 82 11.89 6.56 3.14
N ASP A 83 12.56 7.27 4.05
CA ASP A 83 11.97 7.71 5.32
C ASP A 83 10.72 8.56 5.10
N ILE A 84 10.81 9.55 4.19
CA ILE A 84 9.67 10.42 3.87
C ILE A 84 8.53 9.58 3.27
N THR A 85 8.83 8.77 2.26
CA THR A 85 7.77 8.07 1.52
C THR A 85 7.14 6.96 2.36
N ALA A 86 7.94 6.25 3.17
CA ALA A 86 7.47 5.24 4.10
C ALA A 86 6.60 5.86 5.20
N PHE A 87 7.00 7.01 5.74
CA PHE A 87 6.22 7.73 6.74
C PHE A 87 4.86 8.18 6.18
N GLU A 88 4.84 8.88 5.04
CA GLU A 88 3.62 9.39 4.43
C GLU A 88 2.63 8.27 4.08
N SER A 89 3.11 7.22 3.43
CA SER A 89 2.27 6.08 3.02
C SER A 89 1.73 5.31 4.21
N SER A 90 2.56 5.05 5.21
CA SER A 90 2.14 4.38 6.44
C SER A 90 1.12 5.21 7.23
N TYR A 91 1.27 6.52 7.28
CA TYR A 91 0.33 7.40 7.97
C TYR A 91 -1.06 7.38 7.31
N LEU A 92 -1.12 7.45 5.98
CA LEU A 92 -2.40 7.35 5.27
C LEU A 92 -3.06 5.98 5.44
N ILE A 93 -2.27 4.90 5.43
CA ILE A 93 -2.78 3.55 5.71
C ILE A 93 -3.34 3.47 7.12
N ASP A 94 -2.62 3.96 8.14
CA ASP A 94 -3.08 3.89 9.53
C ASP A 94 -4.42 4.62 9.70
N ASN A 95 -4.56 5.79 9.09
CA ASN A 95 -5.80 6.56 9.09
C ASN A 95 -6.95 5.82 8.34
N ALA A 96 -6.66 5.22 7.19
CA ALA A 96 -7.66 4.47 6.43
C ALA A 96 -8.09 3.18 7.15
N LEU A 97 -7.16 2.48 7.80
CA LEU A 97 -7.42 1.28 8.58
C LEU A 97 -8.14 1.56 9.90
N ALA A 98 -7.95 2.73 10.50
CA ALA A 98 -8.66 3.13 11.73
C ALA A 98 -10.20 3.04 11.59
N ASN A 99 -10.71 3.14 10.36
CA ASN A 99 -12.15 3.08 10.05
C ASN A 99 -12.52 1.89 9.16
N ALA A 100 -11.60 0.95 8.90
CA ALA A 100 -11.86 -0.17 8.02
C ALA A 100 -12.87 -1.14 8.67
N PRO A 101 -13.95 -1.53 7.96
CA PRO A 101 -14.95 -2.48 8.49
C PRO A 101 -14.46 -3.94 8.50
N TYR A 102 -13.25 -4.21 8.00
CA TYR A 102 -12.66 -5.55 7.88
C TYR A 102 -11.19 -5.54 8.29
N ALA A 103 -10.68 -6.73 8.62
CA ALA A 103 -9.26 -6.95 8.87
C ALA A 103 -8.47 -6.90 7.55
N ILE A 104 -7.46 -6.04 7.49
CA ILE A 104 -6.60 -5.84 6.32
C ILE A 104 -5.14 -5.93 6.75
N ASP A 105 -4.40 -6.85 6.15
CA ASP A 105 -2.94 -6.88 6.18
C ASP A 105 -2.41 -6.10 4.99
N TYR A 106 -1.43 -5.22 5.24
CA TYR A 106 -0.89 -4.33 4.22
C TYR A 106 0.58 -4.61 3.96
N THR A 107 0.97 -4.59 2.70
CA THR A 107 2.36 -4.59 2.23
C THR A 107 2.59 -3.44 1.26
N LEU A 108 3.53 -2.55 1.60
CA LEU A 108 4.07 -1.52 0.72
C LEU A 108 5.40 -2.03 0.18
N ASN A 109 5.51 -2.16 -1.13
CA ASN A 109 6.77 -2.47 -1.82
C ASN A 109 7.28 -1.19 -2.45
N TYR A 110 8.54 -0.85 -2.19
CA TYR A 110 9.20 0.26 -2.85
C TYR A 110 10.19 -0.31 -3.84
N LEU A 111 10.04 0.14 -5.09
CA LEU A 111 11.06 -0.01 -6.11
C LEU A 111 11.83 1.29 -6.21
N LYS A 112 13.08 1.21 -6.64
CA LYS A 112 13.87 2.36 -7.09
C LYS A 112 14.41 2.01 -8.46
N ASP A 113 14.10 2.84 -9.45
CA ASP A 113 14.47 2.61 -10.85
C ASP A 113 14.10 1.18 -11.33
N GLY A 114 12.93 0.69 -10.90
CA GLY A 114 12.41 -0.64 -11.24
C GLY A 114 13.01 -1.82 -10.47
N LYS A 115 13.87 -1.57 -9.47
CA LYS A 115 14.49 -2.62 -8.63
C LYS A 115 13.95 -2.58 -7.22
N ALA A 116 13.80 -3.73 -6.58
CA ALA A 116 13.41 -3.82 -5.17
C ALA A 116 14.33 -2.97 -4.29
N PHE A 117 13.74 -2.11 -3.49
CA PHE A 117 14.45 -1.12 -2.69
C PHE A 117 14.13 -1.29 -1.20
N ALA A 118 12.84 -1.37 -0.84
CA ALA A 118 12.42 -1.55 0.54
C ALA A 118 11.01 -2.14 0.61
N THR A 119 10.60 -2.59 1.80
CA THR A 119 9.20 -2.93 2.09
C THR A 119 8.74 -2.37 3.43
N VAL A 120 7.45 -2.05 3.54
CA VAL A 120 6.79 -1.80 4.83
C VAL A 120 5.60 -2.75 4.94
N THR A 121 5.43 -3.42 6.06
CA THR A 121 4.26 -4.26 6.33
C THR A 121 3.55 -3.84 7.59
N ARG A 122 2.23 -4.03 7.62
CA ARG A 122 1.40 -3.88 8.81
C ARG A 122 0.30 -4.91 8.83
N LEU A 123 0.21 -5.65 9.92
CA LEU A 123 -0.87 -6.60 10.13
C LEU A 123 -2.11 -5.88 10.66
N HIS A 124 -3.29 -6.41 10.35
CA HIS A 124 -4.59 -5.90 10.78
C HIS A 124 -4.72 -5.80 12.31
N ASN A 125 -4.08 -6.73 13.03
CA ASN A 125 -4.13 -6.84 14.49
C ASN A 125 -2.96 -6.14 15.19
N SER A 126 -2.11 -5.44 14.44
CA SER A 126 -0.99 -4.68 14.97
C SER A 126 -1.15 -3.19 14.66
N LYS A 127 -0.63 -2.34 15.55
CA LYS A 127 -0.43 -0.91 15.26
C LYS A 127 0.97 -0.61 14.73
N GLU A 128 1.83 -1.62 14.74
CA GLU A 128 3.22 -1.52 14.35
C GLU A 128 3.35 -1.71 12.84
N PHE A 129 4.16 -0.85 12.24
CA PHE A 129 4.67 -0.97 10.89
C PHE A 129 6.09 -1.52 10.98
N ILE A 130 6.35 -2.56 10.18
CA ILE A 130 7.66 -3.19 10.08
C ILE A 130 8.27 -2.76 8.75
N ARG A 131 9.40 -2.06 8.80
CA ARG A 131 10.19 -1.64 7.64
C ARG A 131 11.35 -2.58 7.43
N ASP A 132 11.56 -3.00 6.20
CA ASP A 132 12.76 -3.73 5.75
C ASP A 132 13.43 -2.92 4.64
N TYR A 133 14.66 -2.49 4.91
CA TYR A 133 15.47 -1.71 3.99
C TYR A 133 16.95 -2.02 4.19
N ASN A 134 17.68 -2.26 3.09
CA ASN A 134 19.11 -2.61 3.08
C ASN A 134 19.51 -3.78 4.01
N GLY A 135 18.61 -4.75 4.21
CA GLY A 135 18.86 -5.92 5.08
C GLY A 135 18.76 -5.60 6.57
N THR A 136 18.24 -4.43 6.91
CA THR A 136 17.90 -4.02 8.27
C THR A 136 16.38 -3.92 8.40
N GLN A 137 15.88 -4.37 9.56
CA GLN A 137 14.48 -4.28 9.90
C GLN A 137 14.29 -3.30 11.06
N ASP A 138 13.35 -2.37 10.92
CA ASP A 138 12.93 -1.44 11.97
C ASP A 138 11.41 -1.49 12.17
N VAL A 139 10.97 -1.07 13.36
CA VAL A 139 9.56 -1.09 13.77
C VAL A 139 9.17 0.28 14.28
N PHE A 140 8.05 0.81 13.79
CA PHE A 140 7.49 2.08 14.26
C PHE A 140 5.97 2.03 14.33
N GLN A 141 5.37 2.97 15.06
CA GLN A 141 3.92 3.16 15.14
C GLN A 141 3.62 4.64 15.30
N PHE A 142 2.43 5.06 14.86
CA PHE A 142 1.98 6.44 15.05
C PHE A 142 1.32 6.60 16.44
N GLN A 143 1.64 7.70 17.13
CA GLN A 143 0.86 8.13 18.28
C GLN A 143 -0.30 8.99 17.74
N LEU A 144 -1.49 8.40 17.67
CA LEU A 144 -2.74 9.11 17.35
C LEU A 144 -3.30 9.83 18.58
#